data_AF-A0A2N7XBI4-F1
#
_entry.id   AF-A0A2N7XBI4-F1
#
_cell.length_a   1.000
_cell.length_b   1.000
_cell.length_c   1.000
_cell.angle_alpha   90.00
_cell.angle_beta   90.00
_cell.angle_gamma   90.00
#
_symmetry.space_group_name_H-M   'P 1'
#
loop_
_entity.id
_entity.type
_entity.pdbx_description
1 polymer ?
#
loop_
_entity_poly.entity_id
_entity_poly.type
_entity_poly.pdbx_seq_one_letter_code
_entity_poly.pdbx_strand_id
1 'polypeptide(L)'
;VILIEERRTDDGGVVGLRVDITELKQREASFRLLFDGNPVPMIVCALDDERILGVNDAAIAHYGYSRAEFERLKIRSLQAFDSEPPWT
;
A
#
# COMPACT_ATOMS: atom_id res chain seq x y z
N VAL A 1 4.32 -5.63 -19.50
CA VAL A 1 4.91 -6.53 -18.48
C VAL A 1 4.14 -7.83 -18.53
N ILE A 2 4.83 -8.97 -18.64
CA ILE A 2 4.19 -10.29 -18.78
C ILE A 2 4.48 -11.07 -17.49
N LEU A 3 3.44 -11.56 -16.83
CA LEU A 3 3.58 -12.54 -15.75
C LEU A 3 3.55 -13.93 -16.39
N ILE A 4 4.60 -14.72 -16.13
CA ILE A 4 4.71 -16.10 -16.63
C ILE A 4 4.62 -17.01 -15.40
N GLU A 5 3.53 -17.77 -15.28
CA GLU A 5 3.42 -18.85 -14.31
C GLU A 5 3.57 -20.18 -15.06
N GLU A 6 4.60 -20.94 -14.70
CA GLU A 6 4.93 -22.20 -15.37
C GLU A 6 4.65 -23.36 -14.41
N ARG A 7 3.67 -24.20 -14.74
CA ARG A 7 3.41 -25.46 -14.01
C ARG A 7 3.80 -26.65 -14.88
N ARG A 8 4.67 -27.52 -14.33
CA ARG A 8 4.94 -28.84 -14.90
C ARG A 8 3.81 -29.78 -14.57
N THR A 9 3.31 -30.49 -15.57
CA THR A 9 2.37 -31.61 -15.39
C THR A 9 3.16 -32.89 -15.14
N ASP A 10 2.55 -33.86 -14.44
CA ASP A 10 3.19 -35.14 -14.09
C ASP A 10 3.65 -35.96 -15.31
N ASP A 11 3.01 -35.75 -16.47
CA ASP A 11 3.38 -36.40 -17.75
C ASP A 11 4.49 -35.66 -18.53
N GLY A 12 5.20 -34.72 -17.91
CA GLY A 12 6.32 -34.00 -18.52
C GLY A 12 5.93 -32.86 -19.46
N GLY A 13 4.65 -32.51 -19.51
CA GLY A 13 4.15 -31.31 -20.19
C GLY A 13 4.43 -30.04 -19.38
N VAL A 14 4.58 -28.92 -20.07
CA VAL A 14 4.71 -27.60 -19.44
C VAL A 14 3.48 -26.78 -19.80
N VAL A 15 2.68 -26.39 -18.81
CA VAL A 15 1.61 -25.42 -18.98
C VAL A 15 2.14 -24.06 -18.53
N GLY A 16 2.37 -23.17 -19.49
CA GLY A 16 2.72 -21.78 -19.23
C GLY A 16 1.50 -20.88 -19.39
N LEU A 17 1.06 -20.21 -18.32
CA LEU A 17 0.08 -19.13 -18.42
C LEU A 17 0.83 -17.82 -18.65
N ARG A 18 0.55 -17.16 -19.78
CA ARG A 18 0.98 -15.78 -20.04
C ARG A 18 -0.19 -14.85 -19.77
N VAL A 19 -0.10 -14.11 -18.68
CA VAL A 19 -1.02 -13.00 -18.41
C VAL A 19 -0.30 -11.70 -18.74
N ASP A 20 -0.85 -10.95 -19.70
CA ASP A 20 -0.40 -9.58 -19.93
C ASP A 20 -0.92 -8.70 -18.80
N ILE A 21 -0.01 -8.16 -18.00
CA ILE A 21 -0.33 -7.29 -16.87
C ILE A 21 0.05 -5.83 -17.16
N THR A 22 0.31 -5.47 -18.41
CA THR A 22 0.76 -4.12 -18.81
C THR A 22 -0.26 -3.07 -18.42
N GLU A 23 -1.52 -3.27 -18.75
CA GLU A 23 -2.58 -2.31 -18.45
C GLU A 23 -2.82 -2.18 -16.94
N LEU A 24 -2.78 -3.30 -16.21
CA LEU A 24 -2.89 -3.31 -14.75
C LEU A 24 -1.76 -2.53 -14.09
N LYS A 25 -0.52 -2.77 -14.54
CA LYS A 25 0.69 -2.08 -14.05
C LYS A 25 0.69 -0.59 -14.40
N GLN A 26 0.21 -0.22 -15.58
CA GLN A 26 0.09 1.19 -15.98
C GLN A 26 -0.95 1.91 -15.13
N ARG A 27 -2.12 1.30 -14.89
CA ARG A 27 -3.14 1.86 -14.00
C ARG A 27 -2.63 1.99 -12.56
N GLU A 28 -1.91 0.99 -12.06
CA GLU A 28 -1.28 1.02 -10.72
C GLU A 28 -0.28 2.19 -10.61
N ALA A 29 0.56 2.39 -11.63
CA ALA A 29 1.53 3.49 -11.66
C ALA A 29 0.85 4.86 -11.78
N SER A 30 -0.17 5.01 -12.63
CA SER A 30 -0.95 6.24 -12.76
C SER A 30 -1.68 6.57 -11.46
N PHE A 31 -2.26 5.56 -10.80
CA PHE A 31 -2.88 5.73 -9.48
C PHE A 31 -1.85 6.20 -8.45
N ARG A 32 -0.65 5.61 -8.44
CA ARG A 32 0.40 5.98 -7.49
C ARG A 32 0.85 7.43 -7.68
N LEU A 33 1.01 7.88 -8.92
CA LEU A 33 1.34 9.28 -9.21
C LEU A 33 0.23 10.24 -8.76
N LEU A 34 -1.04 9.90 -8.97
CA LEU A 34 -2.17 10.70 -8.50
C LEU A 34 -2.27 10.73 -6.97
N PHE A 35 -1.97 9.60 -6.32
CA PHE A 35 -1.95 9.47 -4.87
C PHE A 35 -0.82 10.32 -4.25
N ASP A 36 0.41 10.16 -4.74
CA ASP A 36 1.58 10.88 -4.22
C ASP A 36 1.47 12.40 -4.50
N GLY A 37 0.91 12.80 -5.65
CA GLY A 37 0.71 14.21 -6.03
C GLY A 37 -0.52 14.90 -5.44
N ASN A 38 -1.34 14.20 -4.64
CA ASN A 38 -2.52 14.81 -4.02
C ASN A 38 -2.08 15.76 -2.88
N PRO A 39 -2.50 17.05 -2.87
CA PRO A 39 -2.13 18.01 -1.82
C PRO A 39 -2.77 17.73 -0.46
N VAL A 40 -3.73 16.82 -0.37
CA VAL A 40 -4.39 16.43 0.88
C VAL A 40 -3.63 15.24 1.50
N PRO A 41 -3.28 15.28 2.80
CA PRO A 41 -2.71 14.13 3.50
C PRO A 41 -3.58 12.88 3.38
N MET A 42 -3.03 11.80 2.81
CA MET A 42 -3.70 10.51 2.67
C MET A 42 -2.84 9.39 3.23
N ILE A 43 -3.47 8.48 3.97
CA ILE A 43 -2.84 7.32 4.59
C ILE A 43 -3.70 6.09 4.29
N VAL A 44 -3.07 5.03 3.79
CA VAL A 44 -3.67 3.72 3.57
C VAL A 44 -3.19 2.81 4.69
N CYS A 45 -4.11 2.17 5.41
CA CYS A 45 -3.81 1.24 6.48
C CYS A 45 -4.53 -0.10 6.27
N ALA A 46 -3.98 -1.15 6.85
CA ALA A 46 -4.59 -2.47 6.88
C ALA A 46 -5.73 -2.50 7.92
N LEU A 47 -6.82 -3.19 7.62
CA LEU A 47 -8.01 -3.24 8.50
C LEU A 47 -7.84 -4.21 9.69
N ASP A 48 -6.94 -5.17 9.57
CA ASP A 48 -6.70 -6.24 10.53
C ASP A 48 -5.80 -5.80 11.69
N ASP A 49 -4.65 -5.21 11.37
CA ASP A 49 -3.63 -4.85 12.37
C ASP A 49 -3.38 -3.33 12.47
N GLU A 50 -4.12 -2.55 11.67
CA GLU A 50 -4.06 -1.09 11.57
C GLU A 50 -2.69 -0.55 11.13
N ARG A 51 -1.83 -1.41 10.57
CA ARG A 51 -0.51 -1.02 10.08
C ARG A 51 -0.65 -0.13 8.86
N ILE A 52 0.17 0.91 8.81
CA ILE A 52 0.20 1.80 7.65
C ILE A 52 0.88 1.08 6.49
N LEU A 53 0.14 0.96 5.38
CA LEU A 53 0.58 0.33 4.14
C LEU A 53 1.14 1.35 3.13
N GLY A 54 0.73 2.62 3.27
CA GLY A 54 1.18 3.68 2.39
C GLY A 54 0.74 5.06 2.85
N VAL A 55 1.55 6.05 2.52
CA VAL A 55 1.30 7.47 2.78
C VAL A 55 1.63 8.26 1.52
N ASN A 56 0.95 9.38 1.27
CA ASN A 56 1.35 10.28 0.19
C ASN A 56 2.34 11.34 0.68
N ASP A 57 2.88 12.12 -0.27
CA ASP A 57 3.87 13.14 0.04
C ASP A 57 3.29 14.27 0.90
N ALA A 58 2.01 14.59 0.72
CA ALA A 58 1.32 15.56 1.59
C ALA A 58 1.23 15.08 3.05
N ALA A 59 1.02 13.78 3.30
CA ALA A 59 1.02 13.24 4.65
C ALA A 59 2.42 13.28 5.29
N ILE A 60 3.46 12.97 4.53
CA ILE A 60 4.86 13.11 4.98
C ILE A 60 5.15 14.56 5.37
N ALA A 61 4.77 15.52 4.53
CA ALA A 61 4.96 16.94 4.81
C ALA A 61 4.13 17.43 6.02
N HIS A 62 2.92 16.90 6.21
CA HIS A 62 2.01 17.34 7.27
C HIS A 62 2.40 16.81 8.65
N TYR A 63 2.73 15.51 8.75
CA TYR A 63 3.05 14.88 10.03
C TYR A 63 4.56 14.86 10.34
N GLY A 64 5.41 15.12 9.36
CA GLY A 64 6.86 15.22 9.53
C GLY A 64 7.60 13.88 9.65
N TYR A 65 6.91 12.75 9.51
CA TYR A 65 7.53 11.42 9.48
C TYR A 65 7.94 11.03 8.06
N SER A 66 9.06 10.34 7.94
CA SER A 66 9.44 9.68 6.69
C SER A 66 8.52 8.50 6.38
N ARG A 67 8.47 8.11 5.10
CA ARG A 67 7.68 6.93 4.65
C ARG A 67 8.05 5.65 5.41
N ALA A 68 9.34 5.44 5.68
CA ALA A 68 9.83 4.27 6.42
C ALA A 68 9.43 4.29 7.90
N GLU A 69 9.27 5.46 8.50
CA GLU A 69 8.74 5.58 9.87
C GLU A 69 7.24 5.29 9.88
N PHE A 70 6.48 5.82 8.92
CA PHE A 70 5.06 5.50 8.79
C PHE A 70 4.80 3.99 8.65
N GLU A 71 5.55 3.27 7.81
CA GLU A 71 5.40 1.82 7.62
C GLU A 71 5.61 1.01 8.92
N ARG A 72 6.28 1.58 9.93
CA ARG A 72 6.49 0.98 11.25
C ARG A 72 5.43 1.37 12.27
N LEU A 73 4.57 2.34 11.94
CA LEU A 73 3.52 2.85 12.82
C LEU A 73 2.17 2.22 12.50
N LYS A 74 1.30 2.22 13.51
CA LYS A 74 -0.14 1.98 13.34
C LYS A 74 -0.86 3.31 13.20
N ILE A 75 -1.99 3.31 12.50
CA ILE A 75 -2.77 4.54 12.28
C ILE A 75 -3.17 5.22 13.60
N ARG A 76 -3.46 4.43 14.66
CA ARG A 76 -3.81 4.95 15.99
C ARG A 76 -2.66 5.68 16.68
N SER A 77 -1.41 5.36 16.36
CA SER A 77 -0.24 6.08 16.89
C SER A 77 -0.13 7.52 16.39
N LEU A 78 -0.83 7.86 15.31
CA LEU A 78 -0.89 9.22 14.77
C LEU A 78 -2.04 10.06 15.35
N GLN A 79 -2.99 9.42 16.04
CA GLN A 79 -4.13 10.11 16.64
C GLN A 79 -3.70 10.71 17.98
N ALA A 80 -3.84 12.03 18.12
CA ALA A 80 -3.45 12.76 19.32
C ALA A 80 -4.38 12.52 20.53
N PHE A 81 -5.51 11.85 20.34
CA PHE A 81 -6.46 11.56 21.41
C PHE A 81 -6.23 10.13 21.91
N ASP A 82 -5.81 10.02 23.17
CA ASP A 82 -6.04 8.78 23.91
C ASP A 82 -7.53 8.46 23.84
N SER A 83 -7.83 7.21 23.48
CA SER A 83 -9.22 6.72 23.46
C SER A 83 -9.79 6.58 24.88
N GLU A 84 -8.98 6.81 25.92
CA GLU A 84 -9.41 6.83 27.31
C GLU A 84 -10.09 8.16 27.63
N PRO A 85 -11.41 8.17 27.91
CA PRO A 85 -12.05 9.36 28.41
C PRO A 85 -11.41 9.78 29.75
N PRO A 86 -11.25 11.08 30.00
CA PRO A 86 -10.54 11.61 31.18
C PRO A 86 -11.24 11.36 32.53
N TRP A 87 -12.29 10.53 32.57
CA TRP A 87 -13.11 10.23 33.75
C TRP A 87 -13.15 8.73 34.09
N THR A 88 -12.05 8.00 33.89
CA THR A 88 -11.91 6.62 34.39
C THR A 88 -11.02 6.56 35.61
#